data_AF-C7NFK9-F1
#
_entry.id   AF-C7NFK9-F1
#
_cell.length_a   1.000
_cell.length_b   1.000
_cell.length_c   1.000
_cell.angle_alpha   90.00
_cell.angle_beta   90.00
_cell.angle_gamma   90.00
#
_symmetry.space_group_name_H-M   'P 1'
#
loop_
_entity.id
_entity.type
_entity.pdbx_description
1 polymer ?
#
loop_
_entity_poly.entity_id
_entity_poly.type
_entity_poly.pdbx_seq_one_letter_code
_entity_poly.pdbx_strand_id
1 'polypeptide(L)'
;MTTHNPGGRSTPGSLTTHPSTTHGPRPYRLNVPLRWSDQDAYGHVNNVTFLQLLEDARVQGMHEWFTGASPLSTGLLVASHKVEYLRPVEFRYAPVVVDMWIGTLSGGSFSVEYELREHPLAHGETPVSLDTPVPTEADLPVALHASTAIVTYDFEAARPRRLTAEEREVLGRYVGDPVVFRR
;
A
#
# COMPACT_ATOMS: atom_id res chain seq x y z
N MET A 1 -2.54 59.17 8.59
CA MET A 1 -3.76 58.53 9.12
C MET A 1 -3.60 57.04 8.86
N THR A 2 -3.03 56.35 9.84
CA THR A 2 -2.50 54.99 9.72
C THR A 2 -3.55 54.04 10.29
N THR A 3 -4.16 53.19 9.47
CA THR A 3 -5.07 52.15 9.96
C THR A 3 -4.35 50.81 9.99
N HIS A 4 -4.02 50.41 11.22
CA HIS A 4 -3.53 49.10 11.60
C HIS A 4 -4.73 48.14 11.64
N ASN A 5 -4.69 47.02 10.90
CA ASN A 5 -5.69 45.96 11.02
C ASN A 5 -5.06 44.74 11.71
N PRO A 6 -5.42 44.42 12.96
CA PRO A 6 -4.90 43.25 13.65
C PRO A 6 -5.86 42.05 13.52
N GLY A 7 -5.32 40.88 13.21
CA GLY A 7 -5.94 39.60 13.58
C GLY A 7 -6.65 38.83 12.46
N GLY A 8 -5.88 38.11 11.65
CA GLY A 8 -6.35 36.89 11.00
C GLY A 8 -5.81 35.68 11.75
N ARG A 9 -6.63 35.03 12.59
CA ARG A 9 -6.28 33.71 13.13
C ARG A 9 -6.25 32.73 11.96
N SER A 10 -5.09 32.13 11.71
CA SER A 10 -4.94 30.98 10.84
C SER A 10 -5.82 29.84 11.35
N THR A 11 -6.85 29.49 10.59
CA THR A 11 -7.61 28.25 10.76
C THR A 11 -6.66 27.07 10.57
N PRO A 12 -6.66 26.06 11.46
CA PRO A 12 -5.93 24.82 11.21
C PRO A 12 -6.49 24.18 9.93
N GLY A 13 -5.61 23.81 9.01
CA GLY A 13 -5.97 23.10 7.78
C GLY A 13 -6.81 21.89 8.14
N SER A 14 -8.02 21.83 7.58
CA SER A 14 -8.89 20.66 7.70
C SER A 14 -8.14 19.49 7.11
N LEU A 15 -7.80 18.50 7.95
CA LEU A 15 -7.38 17.18 7.49
C LEU A 15 -8.44 16.71 6.49
N THR A 16 -8.03 16.55 5.24
CA THR A 16 -8.88 16.02 4.19
C THR A 16 -9.27 14.61 4.62
N THR A 17 -10.51 14.45 5.08
CA THR A 17 -11.09 13.13 5.29
C THR A 17 -11.19 12.48 3.92
N HIS A 18 -10.32 11.50 3.64
CA HIS A 18 -10.50 10.64 2.48
C HIS A 18 -11.90 10.02 2.58
N PRO A 19 -12.73 10.12 1.52
CA PRO A 19 -14.04 9.50 1.53
C PRO A 19 -13.85 8.01 1.81
N SER A 20 -14.59 7.50 2.78
CA SER A 20 -14.66 6.08 3.10
C SER A 20 -15.04 5.31 1.84
N THR A 21 -14.06 4.68 1.21
CA THR A 21 -14.26 3.84 0.04
C THR A 21 -14.99 2.58 0.51
N THR A 22 -16.26 2.51 0.12
CA THR A 22 -17.07 1.29 0.18
C THR A 22 -16.22 0.12 -0.35
N HIS A 23 -15.93 -0.88 0.49
CA HIS A 23 -15.03 -2.00 0.18
C HIS A 23 -15.42 -2.66 -1.15
N GLY A 24 -14.62 -2.41 -2.18
CA GLY A 24 -14.73 -3.05 -3.49
C GLY A 24 -14.27 -4.51 -3.46
N PRO A 25 -14.61 -5.28 -4.51
CA PRO A 25 -14.27 -6.69 -4.60
C PRO A 25 -12.75 -6.87 -4.60
N ARG A 26 -12.30 -8.02 -4.09
CA ARG A 26 -10.88 -8.40 -4.06
C ARG A 26 -10.27 -8.29 -5.48
N PRO A 27 -9.03 -7.81 -5.61
CA PRO A 27 -8.10 -7.36 -4.56
C PRO A 27 -8.34 -5.91 -4.07
N TYR A 28 -7.84 -5.58 -2.88
CA TYR A 28 -7.75 -4.17 -2.46
C TYR A 28 -6.73 -3.47 -3.37
N ARG A 29 -7.16 -2.43 -4.07
CA ARG A 29 -6.40 -1.79 -5.15
C ARG A 29 -6.15 -0.33 -4.85
N LEU A 30 -4.92 0.11 -5.03
CA LEU A 30 -4.50 1.49 -4.81
C LEU A 30 -3.50 1.97 -5.86
N ASN A 31 -3.42 3.29 -6.02
CA ASN A 31 -2.40 3.94 -6.83
C ASN A 31 -1.23 4.37 -5.95
N VAL A 32 0.00 3.99 -6.33
CA VAL A 32 1.23 4.42 -5.63
C VAL A 32 2.05 5.30 -6.58
N PRO A 33 2.35 6.55 -6.20
CA PRO A 33 3.13 7.45 -7.06
C PRO A 33 4.56 6.95 -7.24
N LEU A 34 5.11 7.15 -8.43
CA LEU A 34 6.55 7.06 -8.68
C LEU A 34 7.20 8.42 -8.52
N ARG A 35 8.43 8.43 -8.00
CA ARG A 35 9.30 9.60 -7.93
C ARG A 35 10.38 9.48 -8.99
N TRP A 36 10.84 10.61 -9.51
CA TRP A 36 11.94 10.61 -10.47
C TRP A 36 13.20 9.94 -9.91
N SER A 37 13.46 10.07 -8.61
CA SER A 37 14.57 9.43 -7.91
C SER A 37 14.45 7.90 -7.78
N ASP A 38 13.30 7.33 -8.12
CA ASP A 38 13.07 5.89 -7.99
C ASP A 38 13.80 5.10 -9.08
N GLN A 39 14.18 5.75 -10.18
CA GLN A 39 14.90 5.13 -11.28
C GLN A 39 16.41 5.03 -11.03
N ASP A 40 17.03 4.01 -11.60
CA ASP A 40 18.49 3.85 -11.63
C ASP A 40 19.11 4.46 -12.90
N ALA A 41 20.43 4.30 -13.07
CA ALA A 41 21.17 4.81 -14.22
C ALA A 41 20.76 4.16 -15.56
N TYR A 42 20.02 3.05 -15.54
CA TYR A 42 19.51 2.37 -16.72
C TYR A 42 18.08 2.82 -17.10
N GLY A 43 17.48 3.74 -16.34
CA GLY A 43 16.16 4.30 -16.65
C GLY A 43 14.99 3.45 -16.15
N HIS A 44 15.25 2.40 -15.37
CA HIS A 44 14.21 1.58 -14.75
C HIS A 44 14.09 1.92 -13.26
N VAL A 45 12.89 1.75 -12.71
CA VAL A 45 12.67 1.77 -11.26
C VAL A 45 13.60 0.75 -10.61
N ASN A 46 14.38 1.21 -9.64
CA ASN A 46 15.36 0.41 -8.93
C ASN A 46 14.67 -0.72 -8.13
N ASN A 47 15.29 -1.89 -8.11
CA ASN A 47 14.77 -3.07 -7.42
C ASN A 47 14.49 -2.83 -5.92
N VAL A 48 15.32 -2.04 -5.23
CA VAL A 48 15.14 -1.71 -3.81
C VAL A 48 13.90 -0.82 -3.61
N THR A 49 13.63 0.08 -4.54
CA THR A 49 12.52 1.03 -4.46
C THR A 49 11.16 0.34 -4.45
N PHE A 50 11.03 -0.83 -5.11
CA PHE A 50 9.78 -1.57 -5.07
C PHE A 50 9.36 -1.99 -3.66
N LEU A 51 10.31 -2.29 -2.75
CA LEU A 51 9.94 -2.60 -1.36
C LEU A 51 9.30 -1.40 -0.66
N GLN A 52 9.76 -0.18 -0.97
CA GLN A 52 9.15 1.05 -0.46
C GLN A 52 7.75 1.25 -1.03
N LEU A 53 7.54 1.03 -2.33
CA LEU A 53 6.23 1.16 -2.96
C LEU A 53 5.21 0.17 -2.35
N LEU A 54 5.64 -1.08 -2.10
CA LEU A 54 4.82 -2.10 -1.46
C LEU A 54 4.56 -1.79 0.03
N GLU A 55 5.50 -1.13 0.71
CA GLU A 55 5.32 -0.64 2.07
C GLU A 55 4.30 0.50 2.14
N ASP A 56 4.42 1.50 1.27
CA ASP A 56 3.49 2.63 1.19
C ASP A 56 2.05 2.09 0.99
N ALA A 57 1.90 1.12 0.08
CA ALA A 57 0.64 0.43 -0.14
C ALA A 57 0.11 -0.31 1.09
N ARG A 58 1.00 -1.05 1.77
CA ARG A 58 0.66 -1.80 2.99
C ARG A 58 0.24 -0.89 4.12
N VAL A 59 0.95 0.21 4.34
CA VAL A 59 0.65 1.16 5.41
C VAL A 59 -0.72 1.80 5.18
N GLN A 60 -1.01 2.21 3.94
CA GLN A 60 -2.32 2.75 3.56
C GLN A 60 -3.44 1.73 3.76
N GLY A 61 -3.32 0.52 3.19
CA GLY A 61 -4.34 -0.50 3.33
C GLY A 61 -4.55 -0.94 4.79
N MET A 62 -3.47 -1.12 5.56
CA MET A 62 -3.59 -1.44 7.00
C MET A 62 -4.28 -0.33 7.79
N HIS A 63 -4.07 0.94 7.43
CA HIS A 63 -4.78 2.05 8.05
C HIS A 63 -6.28 2.02 7.74
N GLU A 64 -6.65 1.76 6.48
CA GLU A 64 -8.05 1.70 6.05
C GLU A 64 -8.81 0.46 6.55
N TRP A 65 -8.14 -0.69 6.60
CA TRP A 65 -8.76 -1.95 7.03
C TRP A 65 -9.10 -1.93 8.52
N PHE A 66 -8.35 -1.19 9.31
CA PHE A 66 -8.48 -1.11 10.76
C PHE A 66 -8.93 0.28 11.19
N THR A 67 -10.21 0.58 10.94
CA THR A 67 -10.83 1.86 11.31
C THR A 67 -10.87 2.03 12.84
N GLY A 68 -9.98 2.86 13.39
CA GLY A 68 -10.02 3.31 14.79
C GLY A 68 -8.95 2.70 15.73
N ALA A 69 -8.41 1.53 15.42
CA ALA A 69 -7.29 0.92 16.14
C ALA A 69 -6.20 0.54 15.15
N SER A 70 -5.16 1.36 15.01
CA SER A 70 -4.09 1.07 14.05
C SER A 70 -3.32 -0.20 14.47
N PRO A 71 -3.18 -1.22 13.61
CA PRO A 71 -2.29 -2.36 13.85
C PRO A 71 -0.85 -1.92 14.08
N LEU A 72 -0.49 -0.75 13.54
CA LEU A 72 0.83 -0.15 13.69
C LEU A 72 1.11 0.27 15.14
N SER A 73 0.08 0.60 15.93
CA SER A 73 0.25 0.87 17.37
C SER A 73 0.41 -0.41 18.18
N THR A 74 0.00 -1.56 17.61
CA THR A 74 -0.05 -2.87 18.26
C THR A 74 1.13 -3.78 17.90
N GLY A 75 2.09 -3.25 17.12
CA GLY A 75 3.37 -3.84 16.76
C GLY A 75 3.31 -4.90 15.67
N LEU A 76 3.69 -4.51 14.46
CA LEU A 76 3.89 -5.40 13.31
C LEU A 76 5.35 -5.37 12.89
N LEU A 77 5.94 -6.53 12.69
CA LEU A 77 7.30 -6.67 12.16
C LEU A 77 7.27 -7.42 10.83
N VAL A 78 8.03 -6.91 9.87
CA VAL A 78 8.35 -7.66 8.65
C VAL A 78 9.33 -8.77 9.00
N ALA A 79 8.95 -10.01 8.74
CA ALA A 79 9.83 -11.16 8.88
C ALA A 79 10.60 -11.47 7.59
N SER A 80 9.97 -11.27 6.43
CA SER A 80 10.64 -11.44 5.12
C SER A 80 9.85 -10.79 4.00
N HIS A 81 10.55 -10.53 2.89
CA HIS A 81 9.98 -10.20 1.59
C HIS A 81 10.43 -11.24 0.56
N LYS A 82 9.55 -11.55 -0.39
CA LYS A 82 9.88 -12.25 -1.63
C LYS A 82 9.32 -11.43 -2.78
N VAL A 83 10.16 -11.13 -3.77
CA VAL A 83 9.76 -10.35 -4.96
C VAL A 83 10.25 -11.07 -6.21
N GLU A 84 9.38 -11.21 -7.20
CA GLU A 84 9.69 -11.71 -8.52
C GLU A 84 9.36 -10.64 -9.55
N TYR A 85 10.39 -10.15 -10.24
CA TYR A 85 10.29 -9.13 -11.28
C TYR A 85 9.98 -9.79 -12.62
N LEU A 86 8.82 -9.48 -13.18
CA LEU A 86 8.35 -10.05 -14.44
C LEU A 86 8.66 -9.13 -15.63
N ARG A 87 8.62 -7.81 -15.41
CA ARG A 87 8.85 -6.77 -16.42
C ARG A 87 9.56 -5.56 -15.79
N PRO A 88 10.43 -4.86 -16.54
CA PRO A 88 10.97 -3.58 -16.07
C PRO A 88 9.84 -2.54 -15.98
N VAL A 89 9.95 -1.64 -15.01
CA VAL A 89 9.05 -0.49 -14.87
C VAL A 89 9.86 0.77 -15.12
N GLU A 90 9.46 1.58 -16.10
CA GLU A 90 10.08 2.88 -16.36
C GLU A 90 9.42 3.97 -15.51
N PHE A 91 10.17 5.03 -15.21
CA PHE A 91 9.62 6.20 -14.57
C PHE A 91 8.58 6.87 -15.47
N ARG A 92 7.44 7.23 -14.88
CA ARG A 92 6.37 7.99 -15.49
C ARG A 92 5.59 8.71 -14.40
N TYR A 93 4.89 9.79 -14.76
CA TYR A 93 4.06 10.54 -13.81
C TYR A 93 2.78 9.81 -13.42
N ALA A 94 2.30 8.89 -14.28
CA ALA A 94 1.23 7.98 -13.89
C ALA A 94 1.73 7.06 -12.76
N PRO A 95 0.91 6.79 -11.74
CA PRO A 95 1.30 5.90 -10.64
C PRO A 95 1.53 4.46 -11.14
N VAL A 96 2.04 3.60 -10.27
CA VAL A 96 1.83 2.15 -10.39
C VAL A 96 0.53 1.79 -9.69
N VAL A 97 -0.09 0.69 -10.12
CA VAL A 97 -1.28 0.14 -9.46
C VAL A 97 -0.82 -1.03 -8.62
N VAL A 98 -1.15 -1.04 -7.33
CA VAL A 98 -0.84 -2.15 -6.43
C VAL A 98 -2.15 -2.82 -6.02
N ASP A 99 -2.26 -4.09 -6.38
CA ASP A 99 -3.23 -5.01 -5.79
C ASP A 99 -2.62 -5.63 -4.55
N MET A 100 -3.38 -5.65 -3.46
CA MET A 100 -2.94 -6.16 -2.17
C MET A 100 -4.03 -7.00 -1.50
N TRP A 101 -3.64 -8.12 -0.90
CA TRP A 101 -4.53 -8.97 -0.11
C TRP A 101 -3.75 -9.80 0.93
N ILE A 102 -4.45 -10.56 1.76
CA ILE A 102 -3.83 -11.47 2.74
C ILE A 102 -3.73 -12.87 2.13
N GLY A 103 -2.54 -13.45 2.06
CA GLY A 103 -2.35 -14.80 1.50
C GLY A 103 -2.50 -15.90 2.55
N THR A 104 -1.68 -15.81 3.60
CA THR A 104 -1.71 -16.72 4.75
C THR A 104 -2.15 -15.97 6.00
N LEU A 105 -2.94 -16.63 6.86
CA LEU A 105 -3.39 -16.05 8.12
C LEU A 105 -3.27 -17.09 9.25
N SER A 106 -2.28 -16.91 10.12
CA SER A 106 -1.93 -17.85 11.19
C SER A 106 -2.30 -17.32 12.59
N GLY A 107 -1.79 -17.93 13.65
CA GLY A 107 -2.01 -17.52 15.05
C GLY A 107 -1.42 -16.17 15.44
N GLY A 108 -0.27 -15.81 14.87
CA GLY A 108 0.49 -14.60 15.22
C GLY A 108 1.32 -14.05 14.04
N SER A 109 0.99 -14.51 12.82
CA SER A 109 1.61 -14.04 11.60
C SER A 109 0.61 -14.12 10.46
N PHE A 110 0.88 -13.36 9.41
CA PHE A 110 0.14 -13.40 8.16
C PHE A 110 1.07 -12.98 7.02
N SER A 111 0.70 -13.29 5.78
CA SER A 111 1.38 -12.75 4.62
C SER A 111 0.50 -11.74 3.91
N VAL A 112 1.11 -10.66 3.45
CA VAL A 112 0.51 -9.71 2.52
C VAL A 112 1.05 -10.03 1.14
N GLU A 113 0.14 -10.25 0.20
CA GLU A 113 0.46 -10.60 -1.18
C GLU A 113 0.21 -9.38 -2.07
N TYR A 114 1.01 -9.28 -3.13
CA TYR A 114 0.99 -8.12 -4.00
C TYR A 114 1.13 -8.50 -5.46
N GLU A 115 0.35 -7.82 -6.30
CA GLU A 115 0.63 -7.66 -7.72
C GLU A 115 0.78 -6.17 -8.00
N LEU A 116 1.97 -5.77 -8.48
CA LEU A 116 2.17 -4.40 -8.96
C LEU A 116 2.08 -4.40 -10.48
N ARG A 117 1.24 -3.50 -10.97
CA ARG A 117 0.79 -3.41 -12.35
C ARG A 117 1.10 -2.04 -12.94
N GLU A 118 1.19 -2.03 -14.26
CA GLU A 118 1.26 -0.79 -15.01
C GLU A 118 -0.10 -0.09 -15.03
N HIS A 119 -0.10 1.20 -14.76
CA HIS A 119 -1.33 1.99 -14.79
C HIS A 119 -1.82 2.18 -16.24
N PRO A 120 -3.12 2.09 -16.53
CA PRO A 120 -3.64 2.13 -17.91
C PRO A 120 -3.31 3.45 -18.64
N LEU A 121 -3.15 4.54 -17.90
CA LEU A 121 -2.74 5.84 -18.44
C LEU A 121 -1.21 6.01 -18.55
N ALA A 122 -0.42 4.93 -18.46
CA ALA A 122 1.05 4.96 -18.54
C ALA A 122 1.59 5.53 -19.86
N HIS A 123 0.79 5.62 -20.92
CA HIS A 123 1.21 6.11 -22.23
C HIS A 123 0.92 7.60 -22.50
N GLY A 124 0.64 8.41 -21.47
CA GLY A 124 0.35 9.84 -21.61
C GLY A 124 1.07 10.74 -20.60
N GLU A 125 1.29 12.00 -20.96
CA GLU A 125 1.99 13.00 -20.13
C GLU A 125 1.11 13.61 -19.02
N THR A 126 -0.19 13.31 -19.01
CA THR A 126 -1.13 13.93 -18.06
C THR A 126 -0.99 13.31 -16.67
N PRO A 127 -0.71 14.11 -15.62
CA PRO A 127 -0.74 13.64 -14.24
C PRO A 127 -2.11 13.03 -13.91
N VAL A 128 -2.11 11.82 -13.37
CA VAL A 128 -3.32 11.14 -12.89
C VAL A 128 -3.49 11.44 -11.41
N SER A 129 -4.69 11.82 -10.98
CA SER A 129 -4.95 11.94 -9.54
C SER A 129 -4.83 10.56 -8.88
N LEU A 130 -4.10 10.47 -7.77
CA LEU A 130 -3.93 9.22 -7.02
C LEU A 130 -5.26 8.65 -6.53
N ASP A 131 -6.25 9.51 -6.31
CA ASP A 131 -7.60 9.13 -5.90
C ASP A 131 -8.46 8.63 -7.07
N THR A 132 -7.95 8.65 -8.31
CA THR A 132 -8.67 8.14 -9.48
C THR A 132 -8.77 6.62 -9.38
N PRO A 133 -9.96 6.03 -9.20
CA PRO A 133 -10.07 4.59 -9.05
C PRO A 133 -9.65 3.89 -10.34
N VAL A 134 -8.81 2.87 -10.22
CA VAL A 134 -8.52 1.96 -11.31
C VAL A 134 -9.46 0.76 -11.14
N PRO A 135 -10.36 0.47 -12.10
CA PRO A 135 -11.33 -0.62 -11.95
C PRO A 135 -10.62 -1.96 -11.75
N THR A 136 -11.07 -2.78 -10.80
CA THR A 136 -10.46 -4.08 -10.47
C THR A 136 -10.46 -5.06 -11.65
N GLU A 137 -11.47 -4.97 -12.51
CA GLU A 137 -11.63 -5.75 -13.73
C GLU A 137 -10.71 -5.33 -14.89
N ALA A 138 -9.98 -4.22 -14.75
CA ALA A 138 -9.01 -3.80 -15.75
C ALA A 138 -7.87 -4.84 -15.82
N ASP A 139 -7.71 -5.46 -16.99
CA ASP A 139 -6.63 -6.39 -17.29
C ASP A 139 -5.34 -5.60 -17.54
N LEU A 140 -4.63 -5.30 -16.45
CA LEU A 140 -3.38 -4.53 -16.50
C LEU A 140 -2.17 -5.46 -16.44
N PRO A 141 -1.13 -5.19 -17.25
CA PRO A 141 0.14 -5.89 -17.18
C PRO A 141 0.71 -5.95 -15.76
N VAL A 142 0.99 -7.16 -15.29
CA VAL A 142 1.72 -7.36 -14.03
C VAL A 142 3.21 -7.22 -14.27
N ALA A 143 3.83 -6.28 -13.55
CA ALA A 143 5.26 -6.03 -13.60
C ALA A 143 6.03 -6.83 -12.54
N LEU A 144 5.43 -7.07 -11.37
CA LEU A 144 6.00 -7.94 -10.35
C LEU A 144 4.95 -8.64 -9.50
N HIS A 145 5.37 -9.76 -8.94
CA HIS A 145 4.72 -10.53 -7.89
C HIS A 145 5.51 -10.34 -6.59
N ALA A 146 4.83 -10.10 -5.48
CA ALA A 146 5.52 -10.04 -4.19
C ALA A 146 4.69 -10.61 -3.04
N SER A 147 5.40 -11.00 -1.99
CA SER A 147 4.84 -11.47 -0.73
C SER A 147 5.66 -10.90 0.42
N THR A 148 4.99 -10.43 1.47
CA THR A 148 5.61 -9.94 2.69
C THR A 148 5.07 -10.74 3.87
N ALA A 149 5.93 -11.45 4.59
CA ALA A 149 5.55 -12.11 5.83
C ALA A 149 5.60 -11.10 6.99
N ILE A 150 4.49 -11.00 7.72
CA ILE A 150 4.33 -10.11 8.88
C ILE A 150 4.10 -10.95 10.14
N VAL A 151 4.72 -10.53 11.24
CA VAL A 151 4.55 -11.11 12.58
C VAL A 151 4.01 -10.03 13.52
N THR A 152 3.05 -10.38 14.37
CA THR A 152 2.60 -9.49 15.44
C THR A 152 3.54 -9.57 16.64
N TYR A 153 3.90 -8.40 17.18
CA TYR A 153 4.93 -8.26 18.19
C TYR A 153 4.48 -7.33 19.32
N ASP A 154 4.73 -7.73 20.56
CA ASP A 154 4.57 -6.89 21.73
C ASP A 154 5.92 -6.23 22.03
N PHE A 155 6.02 -4.92 21.80
CA PHE A 155 7.25 -4.16 22.01
C PHE A 155 7.55 -3.89 23.49
N GLU A 156 6.54 -3.84 24.36
CA GLU A 156 6.76 -3.66 25.80
C GLU A 156 7.31 -4.94 26.42
N ALA A 157 6.71 -6.08 26.08
CA ALA A 157 7.17 -7.39 26.54
C ALA A 157 8.30 -7.99 25.69
N ALA A 158 8.72 -7.29 24.61
CA ALA A 158 9.74 -7.70 23.66
C ALA A 158 9.60 -9.16 23.19
N ARG A 159 8.40 -9.55 22.75
CA ARG A 159 8.12 -10.92 22.26
C ARG A 159 7.03 -10.96 21.19
N PRO A 160 7.02 -11.99 20.32
CA PRO A 160 5.88 -12.25 19.45
C PRO A 160 4.60 -12.46 20.25
N ARG A 161 3.47 -12.00 19.70
CA ARG A 161 2.14 -12.18 20.29
C ARG A 161 1.21 -12.90 19.33
N ARG A 162 0.02 -13.24 19.79
CA ARG A 162 -1.05 -13.74 18.90
C ARG A 162 -1.84 -12.56 18.35
N LEU A 163 -2.41 -12.76 17.16
CA LEU A 163 -3.46 -11.90 16.64
C LEU A 163 -4.67 -11.96 17.59
N THR A 164 -5.27 -10.81 17.87
CA THR A 164 -6.55 -10.74 18.57
C THR A 164 -7.67 -11.29 17.68
N ALA A 165 -8.83 -11.57 18.27
CA ALA A 165 -10.00 -12.01 17.51
C ALA A 165 -10.43 -10.94 16.49
N GLU A 166 -10.42 -9.67 16.89
CA GLU A 166 -10.74 -8.52 16.04
C GLU A 166 -9.74 -8.37 14.88
N GLU A 167 -8.43 -8.45 15.15
CA GLU A 167 -7.42 -8.38 14.10
C GLU A 167 -7.57 -9.51 13.08
N ARG A 168 -7.82 -10.73 13.56
CA ARG A 168 -8.07 -11.88 12.69
C ARG A 168 -9.32 -11.69 11.86
N GLU A 169 -10.39 -11.14 12.43
CA GLU A 169 -11.64 -10.89 11.71
C GLU A 169 -11.43 -9.88 10.58
N VAL A 170 -10.76 -8.75 10.87
CA VAL A 170 -10.44 -7.72 9.88
C VAL A 170 -9.61 -8.30 8.74
N LEU A 171 -8.47 -8.93 9.06
CA LEU A 171 -7.59 -9.53 8.05
C LEU A 171 -8.31 -10.64 7.25
N GLY A 172 -9.19 -11.39 7.91
CA GLY A 172 -9.99 -12.46 7.32
C GLY A 172 -10.84 -12.02 6.14
N ARG A 173 -11.31 -10.76 6.13
CA ARG A 173 -12.11 -10.18 5.02
C ARG A 173 -11.31 -10.04 3.73
N TYR A 174 -9.98 -10.01 3.82
CA TYR A 174 -9.06 -9.79 2.71
C TYR A 174 -8.28 -11.05 2.33
N VAL A 175 -8.58 -12.21 2.93
CA VAL A 175 -7.87 -13.46 2.65
C VAL A 175 -8.11 -13.93 1.23
N GLY A 176 -7.05 -14.35 0.56
CA GLY A 176 -7.03 -14.86 -0.80
C GLY A 176 -5.97 -15.89 -1.08
N ASP A 177 -6.01 -16.44 -2.29
CA ASP A 177 -4.98 -17.37 -2.74
C ASP A 177 -3.63 -16.64 -2.77
N PRO A 178 -2.57 -17.22 -2.16
CA PRO A 178 -1.25 -16.63 -2.22
C PRO A 178 -0.77 -16.45 -3.66
N VAL A 179 0.04 -15.41 -3.90
CA VAL A 179 0.71 -15.22 -5.18
C VAL A 179 1.53 -16.46 -5.54
N VAL A 180 1.42 -16.88 -6.79
CA VAL A 180 2.24 -17.98 -7.33
C VAL A 180 3.54 -17.41 -7.87
N PHE A 181 4.64 -17.86 -7.27
CA PHE A 181 5.99 -17.57 -7.75
C PHE A 181 6.46 -18.65 -8.72
N ARG A 182 7.23 -18.27 -9.75
CA ARG A 182 7.91 -19.25 -10.60
C ARG A 182 8.97 -20.00 -9.77
N ARG A 183 9.16 -21.28 -10.09
CA ARG A 183 10.13 -22.17 -9.43
C ARG A 183 11.52 -22.03 -10.04
#